data_AF-A0AAD7BTD4-F1
#
_entry.id   AF-A0AAD7BTD4-F1
#
_cell.length_a   1.000
_cell.length_b   1.000
_cell.length_c   1.000
_cell.angle_alpha   90.00
_cell.angle_beta   90.00
_cell.angle_gamma   90.00
#
_symmetry.space_group_name_H-M   'P 1'
#
loop_
_entity.id
_entity.type
_entity.pdbx_description
1 polymer ?
#
loop_
_entity_poly.entity_id
_entity_poly.type
_entity_poly.pdbx_seq_one_letter_code
_entity_poly.pdbx_strand_id
1 'polypeptide(L)'
;MAKQRARNRARRIPAPQIPPFPVAMMARLAAAQEEEMSSYRTTLAQLHERERERREQEKRDLEKRNKELPPIPESPFVRPDSQVLVPELWVTNPVSEIRVAQENQSSFENETPSPTPLPKSPRDYRNPFASRENLPDPESQISIKSSISSKRQPQRPYQNMGWLNEQYPHVAPHLILKVVRHQLEPLDVARLDPDRKETVFEHGCFWTDHLTIESLVAPLAIYFRILQSWVSATSRNDDSENLVSQCALAYIAHLHELNEHYEWVFVLQYHVSFHEKQRKLMRRGEYSQWNVVDMDLVGIREQHLLDLTMAFLRIQLSIVYHRRRRRNT
;
A
#
# COMPACT_ATOMS: atom_id res chain seq x y z
N MET A 1 -25.99 34.07 -55.34
CA MET A 1 -25.15 33.90 -54.13
C MET A 1 -25.42 34.90 -53.00
N ALA A 2 -25.90 36.13 -53.25
CA ALA A 2 -26.10 37.14 -52.20
C ALA A 2 -27.33 36.91 -51.27
N LYS A 3 -28.37 36.18 -51.71
CA LYS A 3 -29.60 35.95 -50.92
C LYS A 3 -29.46 34.92 -49.79
N GLN A 4 -28.41 34.06 -49.80
CA GLN A 4 -28.22 33.04 -48.77
C GLN A 4 -27.60 33.60 -47.46
N ARG A 5 -26.89 34.74 -47.53
CA ARG A 5 -26.25 35.36 -46.35
C ARG A 5 -27.22 36.13 -45.45
N ALA A 6 -28.40 36.50 -45.95
CA ALA A 6 -29.41 37.21 -45.16
C ALA A 6 -30.20 36.29 -44.21
N ARG A 7 -30.32 34.99 -44.51
CA ARG A 7 -31.08 34.04 -43.67
C ARG A 7 -30.35 33.59 -42.40
N ASN A 8 -29.02 33.70 -42.33
CA ASN A 8 -28.25 33.25 -41.16
C ASN A 8 -28.12 34.29 -40.03
N ARG A 9 -28.62 35.52 -40.19
CA ARG A 9 -28.59 36.55 -39.13
C ARG A 9 -29.81 36.55 -38.20
N ALA A 10 -30.88 35.84 -38.53
CA ALA A 10 -32.15 35.90 -37.80
C ALA A 10 -32.29 34.88 -36.64
N ARG A 11 -31.23 34.13 -36.31
CA ARG A 11 -31.23 33.15 -35.20
C ARG A 11 -30.17 33.44 -34.14
N ARG A 12 -29.98 34.71 -33.78
CA ARG A 12 -29.31 35.04 -32.51
C ARG A 12 -30.32 34.83 -31.40
N ILE A 13 -30.34 33.62 -30.85
CA ILE A 13 -31.03 33.32 -29.60
C ILE A 13 -30.43 34.27 -28.54
N PRO A 14 -31.22 35.11 -27.86
CA PRO A 14 -30.72 35.96 -26.79
C PRO A 14 -30.04 35.06 -25.75
N ALA A 15 -28.80 35.41 -25.37
CA ALA A 15 -28.06 34.66 -24.38
C ALA A 15 -28.94 34.49 -23.13
N PRO A 16 -29.06 33.27 -22.57
CA PRO A 16 -29.84 33.04 -21.37
C PRO A 16 -29.31 33.99 -20.30
N GLN A 17 -30.19 34.86 -19.78
CA GLN A 17 -29.88 35.69 -18.64
C GLN A 17 -29.76 34.74 -17.45
N ILE A 18 -28.54 34.35 -17.13
CA ILE A 18 -28.23 33.60 -15.92
C ILE A 18 -28.51 34.58 -14.77
N PRO A 19 -29.52 34.33 -13.92
CA PRO A 19 -29.77 35.20 -12.78
C PRO A 19 -28.49 35.25 -11.94
N PRO A 20 -28.05 36.44 -11.49
CA PRO A 20 -26.87 36.55 -10.65
C PRO A 20 -27.05 35.64 -9.44
N PHE A 21 -26.15 34.67 -9.28
CA PHE A 21 -26.14 33.82 -8.10
C PHE A 21 -26.16 34.73 -6.86
N PRO A 22 -27.07 34.52 -5.91
CA PRO A 22 -27.20 35.41 -4.78
C PRO A 22 -25.91 35.36 -3.96
N VAL A 23 -25.10 36.43 -4.04
CA VAL A 23 -23.82 36.59 -3.34
C VAL A 23 -23.96 36.29 -1.84
N ALA A 24 -25.13 36.59 -1.27
CA ALA A 24 -25.48 36.28 0.12
C ALA A 24 -25.52 34.76 0.43
N MET A 25 -25.90 33.91 -0.53
CA MET A 25 -25.90 32.45 -0.36
C MET A 25 -24.49 31.89 -0.33
N MET A 26 -23.60 32.36 -1.21
CA MET A 26 -22.19 31.97 -1.22
C MET A 26 -21.46 32.42 0.06
N ALA A 27 -21.74 33.62 0.55
CA ALA A 27 -21.19 34.11 1.81
C ALA A 27 -21.64 33.25 3.01
N ARG A 28 -22.90 32.79 3.03
CA ARG A 28 -23.40 31.88 4.08
C ARG A 28 -22.76 30.50 4.02
N LEU A 29 -22.57 29.96 2.81
CA LEU A 29 -21.86 28.69 2.61
C LEU A 29 -20.40 28.78 3.05
N ALA A 30 -19.71 29.85 2.70
CA ALA A 30 -18.33 30.08 3.14
C ALA A 30 -18.21 30.20 4.66
N ALA A 31 -19.12 30.93 5.31
CA ALA A 31 -19.14 31.05 6.78
C ALA A 31 -19.42 29.72 7.48
N ALA A 32 -20.35 28.92 6.97
CA ALA A 32 -20.64 27.58 7.50
C ALA A 32 -19.43 26.65 7.36
N GLN A 33 -18.74 26.70 6.22
CA GLN A 33 -17.52 25.93 5.99
C GLN A 33 -16.37 26.36 6.92
N GLU A 34 -16.25 27.65 7.22
CA GLU A 34 -15.23 28.16 8.15
C GLU A 34 -15.47 27.69 9.59
N GLU A 35 -16.74 27.64 10.04
CA GLU A 35 -17.12 27.11 11.35
C GLU A 35 -16.79 25.62 11.48
N GLU A 36 -17.10 24.83 10.45
CA GLU A 36 -16.78 23.39 10.41
C GLU A 36 -15.26 23.15 10.45
N MET A 37 -14.49 23.92 9.65
CA MET A 37 -13.04 23.84 9.64
C MET A 37 -12.41 24.29 10.98
N SER A 38 -13.02 25.26 11.67
CA SER A 38 -12.59 25.69 13.01
C SER A 38 -12.82 24.60 14.06
N SER A 39 -13.98 23.93 14.01
CA SER A 39 -14.31 22.78 14.85
C SER A 39 -13.31 21.63 14.63
N TYR A 40 -13.00 21.30 13.36
CA TYR A 40 -12.04 20.27 13.00
C TYR A 40 -10.61 20.57 13.51
N ARG A 41 -10.15 21.83 13.37
CA ARG A 41 -8.84 22.26 13.90
C ARG A 41 -8.75 22.10 15.41
N THR A 42 -9.83 22.41 16.12
CA THR A 42 -9.89 22.31 17.58
C THR A 42 -9.83 20.84 18.03
N THR A 43 -10.57 19.97 17.36
CA THR A 43 -10.56 18.52 17.66
C THR A 43 -9.21 17.87 17.34
N LEU A 44 -8.56 18.26 16.24
CA LEU A 44 -7.19 17.84 15.95
C LEU A 44 -6.19 18.31 17.02
N ALA A 45 -6.28 19.56 17.46
CA ALA A 45 -5.40 20.07 18.51
C ALA A 45 -5.57 19.28 19.83
N GLN A 46 -6.81 18.94 20.20
CA GLN A 46 -7.09 18.10 21.37
C GLN A 46 -6.54 16.68 21.24
N LEU A 47 -6.59 16.09 20.04
CA LEU A 47 -6.04 14.76 19.79
C LEU A 47 -4.51 14.75 19.96
N HIS A 48 -3.82 15.74 19.40
CA HIS A 48 -2.36 15.87 19.54
C HIS A 48 -1.94 16.08 21.00
N GLU A 49 -2.70 16.86 21.78
CA GLU A 49 -2.41 17.06 23.20
C GLU A 49 -2.56 15.74 23.98
N ARG A 50 -3.64 14.98 23.73
CA ARG A 50 -3.82 13.64 24.34
C ARG A 50 -2.69 12.67 23.97
N GLU A 51 -2.18 12.71 22.73
CA GLU A 51 -1.03 11.88 22.34
C GLU A 51 0.26 12.29 23.05
N ARG A 52 0.47 13.59 23.26
CA ARG A 52 1.61 14.11 24.04
C ARG A 52 1.53 13.62 25.48
N GLU A 53 0.37 13.76 26.12
CA GLU A 53 0.12 13.27 27.49
C GLU A 53 0.36 11.76 27.60
N ARG A 54 -0.08 10.96 26.61
CA ARG A 54 0.16 9.51 26.58
C ARG A 54 1.65 9.17 26.53
N ARG A 55 2.42 9.85 25.67
CA ARG A 55 3.88 9.65 25.57
C ARG A 55 4.61 10.06 26.85
N GLU A 56 4.18 11.15 27.48
CA GLU A 56 4.74 11.58 28.77
C GLU A 56 4.41 10.59 29.89
N GLN A 57 3.20 10.02 29.89
CA GLN A 57 2.82 8.99 30.84
C GLN A 57 3.65 7.72 30.67
N GLU A 58 3.82 7.24 29.44
CA GLU A 58 4.66 6.08 29.13
C GLU A 58 6.11 6.30 29.57
N LYS A 59 6.65 7.51 29.40
CA LYS A 59 7.98 7.89 29.90
C LYS A 59 8.06 7.83 31.43
N ARG A 60 7.04 8.32 32.14
CA ARG A 60 6.98 8.23 33.62
C ARG A 60 6.91 6.79 34.10
N ASP A 61 6.15 5.95 33.42
CA ASP A 61 6.00 4.53 33.77
C ASP A 61 7.30 3.76 33.51
N LEU A 62 8.00 4.04 32.41
CA LEU A 62 9.34 3.49 32.13
C LEU A 62 10.37 3.93 33.18
N GLU A 63 10.36 5.20 33.58
CA GLU A 63 11.26 5.70 34.61
C GLU A 63 10.99 5.03 35.97
N LYS A 64 9.72 4.84 36.32
CA LYS A 64 9.33 4.11 37.54
C LYS A 64 9.78 2.65 37.48
N ARG A 65 9.58 1.97 36.35
CA ARG A 65 10.04 0.58 36.14
C ARG A 65 11.56 0.46 36.23
N ASN A 66 12.30 1.45 35.72
CA ASN A 66 13.77 1.45 35.80
C ASN A 66 14.29 1.66 37.23
N LYS A 67 13.55 2.40 38.07
CA LYS A 67 13.87 2.56 39.51
C LYS A 67 13.54 1.31 40.34
N GLU A 68 12.57 0.51 39.91
CA GLU A 68 12.16 -0.73 40.59
C GLU A 68 12.99 -1.95 40.17
N LEU A 69 13.78 -1.86 39.09
CA LEU A 69 14.68 -2.95 38.70
C LEU A 69 15.73 -3.17 39.81
N PRO A 70 15.88 -4.41 40.32
CA PRO A 70 16.92 -4.69 41.29
C PRO A 70 18.29 -4.39 40.67
N PRO A 71 19.25 -3.88 41.47
CA PRO A 71 20.60 -3.63 40.98
C PRO A 71 21.11 -4.94 40.36
N ILE A 72 21.50 -4.87 39.09
CA ILE A 72 22.07 -6.02 38.39
C ILE A 72 23.28 -6.43 39.23
N PRO A 73 23.30 -7.65 39.79
CA PRO A 73 24.45 -8.11 40.55
C PRO A 73 25.65 -8.02 39.61
N GLU A 74 26.66 -7.26 40.01
CA GLU A 74 27.90 -7.12 39.24
C GLU A 74 28.43 -8.53 38.99
N SER A 75 28.22 -9.02 37.77
CA SER A 75 28.75 -10.31 37.37
C SER A 75 30.27 -10.20 37.50
N PRO A 76 30.92 -11.07 38.28
CA PRO A 76 32.36 -11.04 38.43
C PRO A 76 32.97 -11.14 37.04
N PHE A 77 33.60 -10.05 36.63
CA PHE A 77 34.23 -9.91 35.33
C PHE A 77 35.38 -10.93 35.27
N VAL A 78 35.09 -12.14 34.78
CA VAL A 78 36.10 -13.15 34.50
C VAL A 78 36.88 -12.62 33.31
N ARG A 79 38.08 -12.09 33.58
CA ARG A 79 39.05 -11.77 32.52
C ARG A 79 39.27 -13.05 31.70
N PRO A 80 39.07 -13.03 30.38
CA PRO A 80 39.37 -14.17 29.54
C PRO A 80 40.89 -14.24 29.33
N ASP A 81 41.62 -14.70 30.34
CA ASP A 81 42.99 -15.19 30.18
C ASP A 81 42.90 -16.64 29.68
N SER A 82 42.60 -16.81 28.39
CA SER A 82 42.77 -18.10 27.71
C SER A 82 42.99 -17.86 26.23
N GLN A 83 44.26 -17.92 25.86
CA GLN A 83 44.74 -18.05 24.49
C GLN A 83 44.15 -19.32 23.87
N VAL A 84 43.08 -19.19 23.11
CA VAL A 84 42.64 -20.24 22.20
C VAL A 84 43.34 -19.99 20.87
N LEU A 85 44.35 -20.83 20.59
CA LEU A 85 45.01 -20.93 19.29
C LEU A 85 43.95 -21.18 18.21
N VAL A 86 43.80 -20.23 17.30
CA VAL A 86 43.07 -20.39 16.04
C VAL A 86 44.07 -20.97 15.01
N PRO A 87 43.76 -22.07 14.31
CA PRO A 87 44.64 -22.60 13.28
C PRO A 87 44.73 -21.66 12.07
N GLU A 88 45.97 -21.30 11.71
CA GLU A 88 46.33 -20.65 10.45
C GLU A 88 45.84 -21.45 9.25
N LEU A 89 44.94 -20.88 8.46
CA LEU A 89 44.78 -21.26 7.06
C LEU A 89 44.80 -20.03 6.14
N TRP A 90 45.99 -19.81 5.58
CA TRP A 90 46.34 -19.23 4.27
C TRP A 90 45.72 -17.90 3.87
N VAL A 91 46.57 -16.89 4.04
CA VAL A 91 46.61 -15.63 3.31
C VAL A 91 46.95 -15.88 1.83
N THR A 92 46.08 -15.43 0.93
CA THR A 92 46.50 -14.79 -0.33
C THR A 92 45.59 -13.59 -0.61
N ASN A 93 46.10 -12.41 -0.24
CA ASN A 93 45.70 -11.10 -0.78
C ASN A 93 46.47 -10.87 -2.11
N PRO A 94 46.07 -9.98 -3.05
CA PRO A 94 45.76 -8.57 -2.73
C PRO A 94 44.71 -7.82 -3.58
N VAL A 95 44.11 -6.79 -2.95
CA VAL A 95 43.86 -5.41 -3.42
C VAL A 95 42.92 -5.26 -4.63
N SER A 96 41.73 -4.64 -4.48
CA SER A 96 41.60 -3.18 -4.52
C SER A 96 40.27 -2.69 -3.91
N GLU A 97 40.40 -1.78 -2.94
CA GLU A 97 39.66 -0.51 -2.82
C GLU A 97 38.13 -0.45 -2.70
N ILE A 98 37.73 0.48 -1.81
CA ILE A 98 36.41 1.07 -1.57
C ILE A 98 35.56 0.34 -0.51
N ARG A 99 35.62 0.82 0.74
CA ARG A 99 34.45 1.40 1.43
C ARG A 99 34.79 2.01 2.80
N VAL A 100 34.55 3.31 2.86
CA VAL A 100 34.29 4.08 4.07
C VAL A 100 32.84 3.80 4.52
N ALA A 101 32.62 3.89 5.83
CA ALA A 101 31.37 3.91 6.59
C ALA A 101 30.86 2.56 7.11
N GLN A 102 31.25 2.27 8.35
CA GLN A 102 30.45 1.48 9.27
C GLN A 102 30.56 2.11 10.67
N GLU A 103 29.49 2.73 11.15
CA GLU A 103 29.26 2.88 12.58
C GLU A 103 27.76 2.83 12.87
N ASN A 104 27.41 1.98 13.83
CA ASN A 104 26.17 1.89 14.61
C ASN A 104 24.97 1.13 14.02
N GLN A 105 24.99 -0.19 14.20
CA GLN A 105 23.80 -0.98 14.47
C GLN A 105 23.84 -1.47 15.92
N SER A 106 22.91 -0.96 16.72
CA SER A 106 22.56 -1.46 18.05
C SER A 106 21.39 -2.43 17.88
N SER A 107 21.62 -3.69 18.24
CA SER A 107 20.62 -4.75 18.29
C SER A 107 19.56 -4.45 19.35
N PHE A 108 18.28 -4.57 19.01
CA PHE A 108 17.20 -4.73 19.97
C PHE A 108 16.34 -5.91 19.52
N GLU A 109 16.43 -7.00 20.28
CA GLU A 109 15.47 -8.10 20.28
C GLU A 109 14.17 -7.58 20.90
N ASN A 110 13.05 -7.71 20.19
CA ASN A 110 11.72 -7.45 20.76
C ASN A 110 10.95 -8.77 20.82
N GLU A 111 10.74 -9.23 22.05
CA GLU A 111 9.74 -10.23 22.38
C GLU A 111 8.33 -9.64 22.21
N THR A 112 7.46 -10.39 21.53
CA THR A 112 6.08 -10.03 21.26
C THR A 112 5.17 -10.44 22.43
N PRO A 113 4.39 -9.55 23.06
CA PRO A 113 3.33 -9.98 23.97
C PRO A 113 1.98 -10.18 23.23
N SER A 114 1.27 -11.21 23.70
CA SER A 114 -0.04 -11.71 23.27
C SER A 114 -1.17 -10.65 23.34
N PRO A 115 -2.21 -10.70 22.47
CA PRO A 115 -3.24 -9.66 22.42
C PRO A 115 -4.37 -9.88 23.44
N THR A 116 -4.67 -8.82 24.20
CA THR A 116 -5.86 -8.67 25.07
C THR A 116 -7.05 -8.14 24.25
N PRO A 117 -8.32 -8.56 24.51
CA PRO A 117 -9.41 -8.37 23.57
C PRO A 117 -10.03 -6.97 23.60
N LEU A 118 -10.38 -6.46 22.41
CA LEU A 118 -11.05 -5.17 22.20
C LEU A 118 -12.57 -5.24 22.43
N PRO A 119 -13.20 -4.10 22.81
CA PRO A 119 -14.62 -4.00 23.07
C PRO A 119 -15.45 -3.91 21.77
N LYS A 120 -16.67 -4.45 21.84
CA LYS A 120 -17.67 -4.42 20.76
C LYS A 120 -18.27 -3.02 20.64
N SER A 121 -18.29 -2.45 19.44
CA SER A 121 -19.06 -1.25 19.11
C SER A 121 -19.70 -1.38 17.71
N PRO A 122 -20.88 -0.78 17.47
CA PRO A 122 -21.87 -1.31 16.55
C PRO A 122 -22.00 -0.54 15.21
N ARG A 123 -22.62 -1.25 14.26
CA ARG A 123 -23.33 -0.82 13.02
C ARG A 123 -22.64 -1.11 11.68
N ASP A 124 -23.11 -2.22 11.09
CA ASP A 124 -23.91 -2.24 9.86
C ASP A 124 -23.44 -1.41 8.66
N TYR A 125 -22.41 -1.92 7.97
CA TYR A 125 -22.37 -1.81 6.50
C TYR A 125 -22.86 -3.14 5.91
N ARG A 126 -24.13 -3.13 5.47
CA ARG A 126 -24.82 -4.29 4.89
C ARG A 126 -24.44 -4.39 3.42
N ASN A 127 -23.62 -5.39 3.09
CA ASN A 127 -23.28 -5.77 1.72
C ASN A 127 -24.53 -6.26 0.96
N PRO A 128 -24.93 -5.65 -0.17
CA PRO A 128 -26.17 -5.99 -0.88
C PRO A 128 -26.12 -7.29 -1.70
N PHE A 129 -25.01 -8.03 -1.72
CA PHE A 129 -24.87 -9.25 -2.53
C PHE A 129 -25.02 -10.60 -1.80
N ALA A 130 -25.35 -10.61 -0.51
CA ALA A 130 -25.57 -11.87 0.23
C ALA A 130 -27.04 -12.34 0.12
N SER A 131 -27.39 -13.01 -0.98
CA SER A 131 -28.64 -13.78 -1.08
C SER A 131 -28.39 -15.27 -0.85
N ARG A 132 -28.81 -15.71 0.35
CA ARG A 132 -29.68 -16.88 0.59
C ARG A 132 -29.40 -18.14 -0.25
N GLU A 133 -28.69 -19.10 0.33
CA GLU A 133 -28.80 -20.52 -0.06
C GLU A 133 -28.97 -21.42 1.16
N ASN A 134 -29.76 -22.47 0.92
CA ASN A 134 -30.46 -23.28 1.89
C ASN A 134 -29.56 -24.36 2.50
N LEU A 135 -29.78 -24.61 3.78
CA LEU A 135 -29.23 -25.72 4.54
C LEU A 135 -30.07 -26.99 4.30
N PRO A 136 -29.44 -28.17 4.10
CA PRO A 136 -30.04 -29.41 4.56
C PRO A 136 -29.15 -30.14 5.59
N ASP A 137 -29.84 -30.80 6.51
CA ASP A 137 -29.34 -31.56 7.67
C ASP A 137 -28.46 -32.78 7.31
N PRO A 138 -27.66 -33.28 8.26
CA PRO A 138 -26.67 -34.34 8.04
C PRO A 138 -27.18 -35.71 8.49
N GLU A 139 -27.08 -36.74 7.65
CA GLU A 139 -26.93 -38.14 8.11
C GLU A 139 -26.55 -39.06 6.96
N SER A 140 -25.28 -39.47 6.89
CA SER A 140 -24.87 -40.80 6.38
C SER A 140 -23.39 -41.04 6.66
N GLN A 141 -23.14 -41.91 7.64
CA GLN A 141 -21.83 -42.45 7.96
C GLN A 141 -21.44 -43.47 6.89
N ILE A 142 -20.39 -43.20 6.11
CA ILE A 142 -19.73 -44.21 5.29
C ILE A 142 -18.32 -44.44 5.83
N SER A 143 -18.14 -45.62 6.40
CA SER A 143 -16.87 -46.17 6.88
C SER A 143 -15.93 -46.44 5.70
N ILE A 144 -14.86 -45.65 5.59
CA ILE A 144 -13.79 -45.90 4.62
C ILE A 144 -12.55 -46.39 5.39
N LYS A 145 -12.24 -47.66 5.16
CA LYS A 145 -11.07 -48.36 5.69
C LYS A 145 -9.78 -47.74 5.16
N SER A 146 -8.92 -47.40 6.11
CA SER A 146 -7.57 -46.87 5.99
C SER A 146 -6.65 -47.82 5.22
N SER A 147 -6.16 -47.36 4.06
CA SER A 147 -5.12 -48.03 3.28
C SER A 147 -3.86 -47.16 3.22
N ILE A 148 -2.91 -47.52 4.08
CA ILE A 148 -1.46 -47.54 3.89
C ILE A 148 -0.81 -46.26 3.32
N SER A 149 -0.37 -45.45 4.28
CA SER A 149 0.70 -44.46 4.24
C SER A 149 1.85 -44.80 3.28
N SER A 150 1.86 -44.13 2.13
CA SER A 150 3.07 -43.90 1.33
C SER A 150 3.51 -42.48 1.61
N LYS A 151 4.59 -42.31 2.39
CA LYS A 151 5.27 -41.03 2.63
C LYS A 151 5.86 -40.50 1.32
N ARG A 152 5.02 -40.02 0.40
CA ARG A 152 5.45 -39.12 -0.67
C ARG A 152 5.80 -37.80 0.01
N GLN A 153 7.09 -37.45 0.03
CA GLN A 153 7.47 -36.07 0.29
C GLN A 153 6.63 -35.17 -0.63
N PRO A 154 6.03 -34.09 -0.12
CA PRO A 154 5.33 -33.13 -0.97
C PRO A 154 6.39 -32.57 -1.93
N GLN A 155 6.39 -33.07 -3.16
CA GLN A 155 7.21 -32.47 -4.20
C GLN A 155 6.81 -31.01 -4.29
N ARG A 156 7.80 -30.13 -4.13
CA ARG A 156 7.57 -28.69 -4.07
C ARG A 156 6.90 -28.30 -5.39
N PRO A 157 5.66 -27.77 -5.38
CA PRO A 157 4.87 -27.49 -6.60
C PRO A 157 5.53 -26.46 -7.55
N TYR A 158 6.64 -25.86 -7.14
CA TYR A 158 7.37 -24.83 -7.87
C TYR A 158 8.34 -25.34 -8.95
N GLN A 159 8.58 -26.65 -9.05
CA GLN A 159 9.62 -27.19 -9.96
C GLN A 159 9.17 -27.33 -11.41
N ASN A 160 7.86 -27.25 -11.70
CA ASN A 160 7.35 -27.32 -13.07
C ASN A 160 6.34 -26.21 -13.35
N MET A 161 6.84 -24.98 -13.54
CA MET A 161 6.03 -23.86 -14.05
C MET A 161 6.10 -23.73 -15.57
N GLY A 162 6.51 -24.79 -16.28
CA GLY A 162 6.63 -24.77 -17.75
C GLY A 162 5.33 -24.36 -18.43
N TRP A 163 4.21 -24.94 -17.97
CA TRP A 163 2.87 -24.64 -18.47
C TRP A 163 2.47 -23.15 -18.35
N LEU A 164 2.93 -22.46 -17.31
CA LEU A 164 2.63 -21.05 -17.08
C LEU A 164 3.43 -20.16 -18.04
N ASN A 165 4.67 -20.55 -18.37
CA ASN A 165 5.46 -19.87 -19.40
C ASN A 165 4.86 -20.06 -20.80
N GLU A 166 4.28 -21.23 -21.08
CA GLU A 166 3.57 -21.50 -22.34
C GLU A 166 2.29 -20.67 -22.48
N GLN A 167 1.57 -20.45 -21.36
CA GLN A 167 0.35 -19.63 -21.34
C GLN A 167 0.64 -18.12 -21.44
N TYR A 168 1.79 -17.67 -20.94
CA TYR A 168 2.21 -16.26 -20.93
C TYR A 168 3.57 -16.05 -21.61
N PRO A 169 3.72 -16.38 -22.91
CA PRO A 169 5.01 -16.38 -23.59
C PRO A 169 5.62 -14.97 -23.76
N HIS A 170 4.79 -13.95 -23.60
CA HIS A 170 5.17 -12.54 -23.70
C HIS A 170 5.68 -11.96 -22.37
N VAL A 171 5.48 -12.67 -21.25
CA VAL A 171 5.97 -12.25 -19.93
C VAL A 171 7.26 -13.01 -19.64
N ALA A 172 8.30 -12.28 -19.24
CA ALA A 172 9.57 -12.91 -18.90
C ALA A 172 9.39 -13.94 -17.76
N PRO A 173 9.93 -15.18 -17.87
CA PRO A 173 9.70 -16.24 -16.89
C PRO A 173 10.03 -15.86 -15.43
N HIS A 174 11.04 -15.00 -15.25
CA HIS A 174 11.43 -14.53 -13.91
C HIS A 174 10.40 -13.59 -13.29
N LEU A 175 9.63 -12.82 -14.09
CA LEU A 175 8.54 -11.97 -13.61
C LEU A 175 7.34 -12.84 -13.20
N ILE A 176 7.01 -13.85 -13.99
CA ILE A 176 5.98 -14.84 -13.64
C ILE A 176 6.30 -15.47 -12.28
N LEU A 177 7.56 -15.88 -12.07
CA LEU A 177 8.01 -16.42 -10.78
C LEU A 177 7.90 -15.41 -9.63
N LYS A 178 8.20 -14.12 -9.89
CA LYS A 178 8.00 -13.06 -8.90
C LYS A 178 6.51 -12.89 -8.55
N VAL A 179 5.59 -12.96 -9.52
CA VAL A 179 4.14 -12.87 -9.28
C VAL A 179 3.68 -14.03 -8.40
N VAL A 180 3.99 -15.27 -8.81
CA VAL A 180 3.61 -16.49 -8.09
C VAL A 180 4.14 -16.52 -6.65
N ARG A 181 5.33 -15.94 -6.41
CA ARG A 181 5.93 -15.83 -5.07
C ARG A 181 5.47 -14.62 -4.28
N HIS A 182 4.59 -13.78 -4.82
CA HIS A 182 4.18 -12.50 -4.24
C HIS A 182 5.37 -11.56 -3.98
N GLN A 183 6.37 -11.64 -4.85
CA GLN A 183 7.65 -10.91 -4.78
C GLN A 183 7.73 -9.75 -5.78
N LEU A 184 6.80 -9.63 -6.73
CA LEU A 184 6.79 -8.53 -7.69
C LEU A 184 6.45 -7.21 -6.99
N GLU A 185 7.30 -6.20 -7.16
CA GLU A 185 7.04 -4.87 -6.61
C GLU A 185 5.86 -4.19 -7.33
N PRO A 186 5.08 -3.33 -6.65
CA PRO A 186 3.93 -2.68 -7.29
C PRO A 186 4.32 -1.89 -8.54
N LEU A 187 5.47 -1.21 -8.51
CA LEU A 187 5.97 -0.46 -9.67
C LEU A 187 6.51 -1.37 -10.78
N ASP A 188 7.01 -2.55 -10.43
CA ASP A 188 7.46 -3.57 -11.37
C ASP A 188 6.28 -4.22 -12.13
N VAL A 189 5.02 -4.03 -11.70
CA VAL A 189 3.83 -4.57 -12.39
C VAL A 189 3.79 -4.11 -13.84
N ALA A 190 4.17 -2.86 -14.12
CA ALA A 190 4.21 -2.31 -15.47
C ALA A 190 5.10 -3.10 -16.46
N ARG A 191 6.03 -3.94 -15.96
CA ARG A 191 6.90 -4.81 -16.78
C ARG A 191 6.18 -6.03 -17.34
N LEU A 192 4.96 -6.30 -16.88
CA LEU A 192 4.15 -7.41 -17.39
C LEU A 192 3.48 -7.07 -18.73
N ASP A 193 3.44 -5.79 -19.10
CA ASP A 193 2.87 -5.34 -20.36
C ASP A 193 3.87 -5.56 -21.52
N PRO A 194 3.53 -6.38 -22.52
CA PRO A 194 4.42 -6.64 -23.66
C PRO A 194 4.64 -5.42 -24.56
N ASP A 195 3.72 -4.47 -24.58
CA ASP A 195 3.81 -3.29 -25.44
C ASP A 195 4.79 -2.25 -24.85
N ARG A 196 5.03 -2.31 -23.54
CA ARG A 196 6.03 -1.49 -22.84
C ARG A 196 7.42 -2.11 -22.97
N LYS A 197 8.06 -1.85 -24.10
CA LYS A 197 9.47 -2.20 -24.33
C LYS A 197 10.37 -1.63 -23.22
N GLU A 198 11.39 -2.40 -22.82
CA GLU A 198 12.31 -2.12 -21.72
C GLU A 198 13.11 -0.79 -21.83
N THR A 199 12.96 -0.03 -22.92
CA THR A 199 13.72 1.20 -23.19
C THR A 199 13.49 2.31 -22.16
N VAL A 200 12.46 2.20 -21.32
CA VAL A 200 12.16 3.20 -20.27
C VAL A 200 12.85 2.88 -18.94
N PHE A 201 13.46 1.70 -18.78
CA PHE A 201 13.85 1.19 -17.45
C PHE A 201 15.27 1.55 -16.97
N GLU A 202 16.15 2.05 -17.82
CA GLU A 202 17.57 2.20 -17.46
C GLU A 202 17.91 3.42 -16.58
N HIS A 203 17.01 4.42 -16.45
CA HIS A 203 17.37 5.72 -15.86
C HIS A 203 16.75 6.02 -14.48
N GLY A 204 16.27 5.00 -13.76
CA GLY A 204 16.07 5.02 -12.29
C GLY A 204 15.08 6.01 -11.66
N CYS A 205 14.60 7.04 -12.38
CA CYS A 205 13.84 8.16 -11.77
C CYS A 205 12.55 8.56 -12.52
N PHE A 206 12.25 7.97 -13.68
CA PHE A 206 11.17 8.48 -14.57
C PHE A 206 9.83 7.72 -14.52
N TRP A 207 9.66 6.80 -13.56
CA TRP A 207 8.44 5.99 -13.48
C TRP A 207 7.18 6.78 -13.20
N THR A 208 7.28 7.83 -12.40
CA THR A 208 6.11 8.59 -11.92
C THR A 208 5.45 9.40 -13.01
N ASP A 209 6.22 9.84 -14.01
CA ASP A 209 5.76 10.87 -14.95
C ASP A 209 5.07 10.27 -16.19
N HIS A 210 5.33 9.00 -16.49
CA HIS A 210 4.79 8.29 -17.65
C HIS A 210 3.80 7.18 -17.30
N LEU A 211 3.64 6.87 -16.01
CA LEU A 211 2.60 5.95 -15.59
C LEU A 211 1.29 6.71 -15.61
N THR A 212 0.36 6.28 -16.45
CA THR A 212 -1.05 6.68 -16.41
C THR A 212 -1.86 5.50 -15.89
N ILE A 213 -3.11 5.74 -15.47
CA ILE A 213 -4.02 4.66 -15.09
C ILE A 213 -4.16 3.63 -16.21
N GLU A 214 -4.32 4.08 -17.45
CA GLU A 214 -4.46 3.21 -18.63
C GLU A 214 -3.24 2.29 -18.79
N SER A 215 -2.03 2.83 -18.57
CA SER A 215 -0.79 2.07 -18.65
C SER A 215 -0.57 1.11 -17.48
N LEU A 216 -1.29 1.26 -16.37
CA LEU A 216 -1.21 0.38 -15.20
C LEU A 216 -2.25 -0.75 -15.26
N VAL A 217 -3.44 -0.48 -15.80
CA VAL A 217 -4.57 -1.41 -15.78
C VAL A 217 -4.27 -2.68 -16.59
N ALA A 218 -3.70 -2.56 -17.79
CA ALA A 218 -3.36 -3.72 -18.62
C ALA A 218 -2.34 -4.67 -17.94
N PRO A 219 -1.17 -4.21 -17.46
CA PRO A 219 -0.23 -5.08 -16.75
C PRO A 219 -0.80 -5.63 -15.44
N LEU A 220 -1.64 -4.87 -14.74
CA LEU A 220 -2.32 -5.33 -13.53
C LEU A 220 -3.34 -6.45 -13.83
N ALA A 221 -4.04 -6.39 -14.96
CA ALA A 221 -4.89 -7.48 -15.41
C ALA A 221 -4.06 -8.75 -15.72
N ILE A 222 -2.88 -8.61 -16.35
CA ILE A 222 -1.96 -9.73 -16.59
C ILE A 222 -1.48 -10.31 -15.25
N TYR A 223 -1.12 -9.47 -14.28
CA TYR A 223 -0.74 -9.89 -12.93
C TYR A 223 -1.79 -10.81 -12.30
N PHE A 224 -3.06 -10.39 -12.30
CA PHE A 224 -4.15 -11.18 -11.72
C PHE A 224 -4.45 -12.45 -12.51
N ARG A 225 -4.32 -12.45 -13.85
CA ARG A 225 -4.50 -13.65 -14.67
C ARG A 225 -3.43 -14.72 -14.37
N ILE A 226 -2.18 -14.31 -14.22
CA ILE A 226 -1.09 -15.20 -13.79
C ILE A 226 -1.42 -15.77 -12.41
N LEU A 227 -1.88 -14.91 -11.49
CA LEU A 227 -2.22 -15.31 -10.14
C LEU A 227 -3.41 -16.28 -10.08
N GLN A 228 -4.47 -16.04 -10.85
CA GLN A 228 -5.61 -16.95 -11.01
C GLN A 228 -5.14 -18.31 -11.48
N SER A 229 -4.43 -18.36 -12.61
CA SER A 229 -3.94 -19.62 -13.18
C SER A 229 -3.11 -20.41 -12.16
N TRP A 230 -2.23 -19.73 -11.43
CA TRP A 230 -1.45 -20.34 -10.37
C TRP A 230 -2.31 -20.88 -9.22
N VAL A 231 -3.29 -20.11 -8.77
CA VAL A 231 -4.21 -20.52 -7.70
C VAL A 231 -5.05 -21.71 -8.16
N SER A 232 -5.58 -21.72 -9.38
CA SER A 232 -6.30 -22.87 -9.94
C SER A 232 -5.46 -24.14 -9.99
N ALA A 233 -4.16 -24.02 -10.31
CA ALA A 233 -3.27 -25.18 -10.41
C ALA A 233 -2.80 -25.72 -9.05
N THR A 234 -2.74 -24.87 -8.01
CA THR A 234 -2.15 -25.22 -6.71
C THR A 234 -3.17 -25.35 -5.58
N SER A 235 -4.27 -24.65 -5.68
CA SER A 235 -5.39 -24.74 -4.74
C SER A 235 -6.23 -25.96 -5.07
N ARG A 236 -6.74 -26.60 -4.03
CA ARG A 236 -7.75 -27.67 -4.16
C ARG A 236 -9.17 -27.11 -4.05
N ASN A 237 -9.32 -25.80 -3.87
CA ASN A 237 -10.58 -25.13 -3.65
C ASN A 237 -10.94 -24.25 -4.85
N ASP A 238 -11.95 -24.64 -5.61
CA ASP A 238 -12.44 -23.90 -6.78
C ASP A 238 -12.92 -22.48 -6.41
N ASP A 239 -13.34 -22.26 -5.16
CA ASP A 239 -13.76 -20.94 -4.67
C ASP A 239 -12.62 -19.91 -4.71
N SER A 240 -11.37 -20.36 -4.58
CA SER A 240 -10.21 -19.48 -4.51
C SER A 240 -9.89 -18.79 -5.84
N GLU A 241 -10.11 -19.47 -6.96
CA GLU A 241 -9.97 -18.88 -8.30
C GLU A 241 -11.03 -17.79 -8.53
N ASN A 242 -12.29 -18.11 -8.22
CA ASN A 242 -13.40 -17.17 -8.33
C ASN A 242 -13.18 -15.94 -7.44
N LEU A 243 -12.68 -16.14 -6.22
CA LEU A 243 -12.35 -15.07 -5.29
C LEU A 243 -11.28 -14.13 -5.85
N VAL A 244 -10.17 -14.66 -6.39
CA VAL A 244 -9.11 -13.83 -6.98
C VAL A 244 -9.65 -13.03 -8.16
N SER A 245 -10.52 -13.62 -8.98
CA SER A 245 -11.17 -12.96 -10.10
C SER A 245 -12.05 -11.79 -9.69
N GLN A 246 -12.91 -11.98 -8.70
CA GLN A 246 -13.78 -10.93 -8.17
C GLN A 246 -12.95 -9.81 -7.53
N CYS A 247 -11.93 -10.18 -6.77
CA CYS A 247 -10.99 -9.26 -6.16
C CYS A 247 -10.24 -8.40 -7.18
N ALA A 248 -9.76 -9.01 -8.26
CA ALA A 248 -9.08 -8.31 -9.35
C ALA A 248 -9.96 -7.23 -9.99
N LEU A 249 -11.20 -7.60 -10.33
CA LEU A 249 -12.16 -6.67 -10.92
C LEU A 249 -12.53 -5.54 -9.97
N ALA A 250 -12.82 -5.86 -8.70
CA ALA A 250 -13.15 -4.85 -7.69
C ALA A 250 -12.00 -3.88 -7.47
N TYR A 251 -10.76 -4.38 -7.39
CA TYR A 251 -9.60 -3.54 -7.20
C TYR A 251 -9.32 -2.61 -8.39
N ILE A 252 -9.43 -3.12 -9.63
CA ILE A 252 -9.27 -2.29 -10.84
C ILE A 252 -10.36 -1.22 -10.90
N ALA A 253 -11.62 -1.58 -10.66
CA ALA A 253 -12.73 -0.63 -10.63
C ALA A 253 -12.51 0.47 -9.58
N HIS A 254 -12.03 0.09 -8.41
CA HIS A 254 -11.71 1.03 -7.34
C HIS A 254 -10.55 1.98 -7.70
N LEU A 255 -9.51 1.50 -8.41
CA LEU A 255 -8.46 2.40 -8.91
C LEU A 255 -9.00 3.43 -9.92
N HIS A 256 -9.97 3.04 -10.75
CA HIS A 256 -10.66 3.98 -11.65
C HIS A 256 -11.46 5.03 -10.88
N GLU A 257 -12.26 4.60 -9.91
CA GLU A 257 -13.00 5.50 -9.01
C GLU A 257 -12.08 6.50 -8.30
N LEU A 258 -10.95 6.02 -7.75
CA LEU A 258 -9.96 6.91 -7.13
C LEU A 258 -9.36 7.89 -8.14
N ASN A 259 -9.13 7.48 -9.39
CA ASN A 259 -8.61 8.35 -10.44
C ASN A 259 -9.62 9.39 -10.93
N GLU A 260 -10.92 9.17 -10.74
CA GLU A 260 -11.95 10.19 -10.99
C GLU A 260 -11.99 11.25 -9.90
N HIS A 261 -11.61 10.91 -8.67
CA HIS A 261 -11.74 11.79 -7.50
C HIS A 261 -10.44 12.43 -7.03
N TYR A 262 -9.29 11.84 -7.36
CA TYR A 262 -7.98 12.24 -6.84
C TYR A 262 -6.94 12.37 -7.95
N GLU A 263 -5.95 13.24 -7.74
CA GLU A 263 -4.80 13.35 -8.65
C GLU A 263 -4.04 12.03 -8.74
N TRP A 264 -3.56 11.71 -9.94
CA TRP A 264 -2.95 10.42 -10.25
C TRP A 264 -1.78 10.03 -9.32
N VAL A 265 -0.95 10.99 -8.92
CA VAL A 265 0.16 10.75 -7.98
C VAL A 265 -0.35 10.15 -6.67
N PHE A 266 -1.55 10.55 -6.21
CA PHE A 266 -2.14 9.98 -5.01
C PHE A 266 -2.62 8.55 -5.26
N VAL A 267 -3.32 8.31 -6.37
CA VAL A 267 -3.79 6.98 -6.76
C VAL A 267 -2.62 6.00 -6.89
N LEU A 268 -1.51 6.44 -7.47
CA LEU A 268 -0.31 5.63 -7.62
C LEU A 268 0.32 5.25 -6.27
N GLN A 269 0.54 6.20 -5.36
CA GLN A 269 1.08 5.82 -4.04
C GLN A 269 0.05 5.04 -3.19
N TYR A 270 -1.26 5.16 -3.45
CA TYR A 270 -2.27 4.26 -2.84
C TYR A 270 -2.07 2.84 -3.35
N HIS A 271 -1.98 2.69 -4.67
CA HIS A 271 -1.69 1.41 -5.32
C HIS A 271 -0.43 0.76 -4.75
N VAL A 272 0.69 1.50 -4.64
CA VAL A 272 1.95 0.99 -4.08
C VAL A 272 1.76 0.45 -2.66
N SER A 273 1.23 1.27 -1.75
CA SER A 273 1.06 0.89 -0.33
C SER A 273 0.06 -0.26 -0.16
N PHE A 274 -1.06 -0.22 -0.88
CA PHE A 274 -2.09 -1.26 -0.83
C PHE A 274 -1.55 -2.58 -1.36
N HIS A 275 -0.91 -2.56 -2.54
CA HIS A 275 -0.35 -3.75 -3.17
C HIS A 275 0.74 -4.41 -2.30
N GLU A 276 1.59 -3.62 -1.62
CA GLU A 276 2.56 -4.16 -0.65
C GLU A 276 1.89 -4.87 0.53
N LYS A 277 0.82 -4.27 1.09
CA LYS A 277 0.03 -4.89 2.16
C LYS A 277 -0.59 -6.21 1.68
N GLN A 278 -1.21 -6.22 0.50
CA GLN A 278 -1.81 -7.42 -0.08
C GLN A 278 -0.77 -8.52 -0.35
N ARG A 279 0.42 -8.18 -0.83
CA ARG A 279 1.52 -9.15 -1.01
C ARG A 279 1.95 -9.83 0.29
N LYS A 280 1.86 -9.15 1.44
CA LYS A 280 2.14 -9.77 2.74
C LYS A 280 1.03 -10.76 3.13
N LEU A 281 -0.23 -10.45 2.82
CA LEU A 281 -1.39 -11.30 3.09
C LEU A 281 -1.44 -12.52 2.16
N MET A 282 -1.19 -12.35 0.86
CA MET A 282 -1.17 -13.47 -0.09
C MET A 282 -0.06 -14.48 0.18
N ARG A 283 1.08 -14.05 0.76
CA ARG A 283 2.11 -14.98 1.27
C ARG A 283 1.61 -15.91 2.37
N ARG A 284 0.53 -15.53 3.06
CA ARG A 284 -0.17 -16.36 4.06
C ARG A 284 -1.34 -17.15 3.44
N GLY A 285 -1.59 -17.00 2.14
CA GLY A 285 -2.73 -17.61 1.44
C GLY A 285 -4.03 -16.83 1.55
N GLU A 286 -4.00 -15.59 2.05
CA GLU A 286 -5.19 -14.74 2.18
C GLU A 286 -5.38 -13.88 0.92
N TYR A 287 -6.43 -14.17 0.14
CA TYR A 287 -6.75 -13.46 -1.10
C TYR A 287 -7.99 -12.57 -1.01
N SER A 288 -8.78 -12.66 0.06
CA SER A 288 -10.07 -11.96 0.19
C SER A 288 -9.96 -10.45 0.41
N GLN A 289 -8.78 -9.96 0.83
CA GLN A 289 -8.57 -8.59 1.27
C GLN A 289 -8.37 -7.59 0.14
N TRP A 290 -8.32 -8.05 -1.11
CA TRP A 290 -8.22 -7.19 -2.29
C TRP A 290 -9.50 -6.41 -2.61
N ASN A 291 -10.66 -6.92 -2.17
CA ASN A 291 -11.95 -6.25 -2.33
C ASN A 291 -12.28 -5.29 -1.16
N VAL A 292 -11.37 -5.16 -0.19
CA VAL A 292 -11.58 -4.28 0.97
C VAL A 292 -10.82 -2.99 0.74
N VAL A 293 -11.57 -1.89 0.61
CA VAL A 293 -10.99 -0.55 0.51
C VAL A 293 -10.28 -0.22 1.83
N ASP A 294 -9.01 0.15 1.73
CA ASP A 294 -8.22 0.52 2.90
C ASP A 294 -8.41 2.01 3.20
N MET A 295 -9.44 2.30 4.02
CA MET A 295 -9.79 3.66 4.40
C MET A 295 -8.66 4.37 5.15
N ASP A 296 -7.78 3.64 5.83
CA ASP A 296 -6.61 4.23 6.48
C ASP A 296 -5.64 4.76 5.44
N LEU A 297 -5.37 3.99 4.36
CA LEU A 297 -4.51 4.45 3.28
C LEU A 297 -5.08 5.62 2.47
N VAL A 298 -6.41 5.73 2.40
CA VAL A 298 -7.11 6.87 1.80
C VAL A 298 -7.06 8.08 2.75
N GLY A 299 -7.35 7.90 4.04
CA GLY A 299 -7.48 8.94 5.05
C GLY A 299 -6.15 9.54 5.55
N ILE A 300 -5.07 8.74 5.62
CA ILE A 300 -3.73 9.20 6.03
C ILE A 300 -3.20 10.32 5.11
N ARG A 301 -3.78 10.49 3.91
CA ARG A 301 -3.27 11.43 2.91
C ARG A 301 -3.89 12.80 2.86
N GLU A 302 -5.11 13.03 3.34
CA GLU A 302 -5.59 14.41 3.48
C GLU A 302 -4.68 15.19 4.45
N GLN A 303 -4.21 14.53 5.51
CA GLN A 303 -3.23 15.09 6.44
C GLN A 303 -1.83 15.23 5.83
N HIS A 304 -1.35 14.25 5.05
CA HIS A 304 -0.05 14.36 4.38
C HIS A 304 -0.02 15.45 3.27
N LEU A 305 -1.15 15.70 2.60
CA LEU A 305 -1.33 16.80 1.64
C LEU A 305 -1.26 18.16 2.34
N LEU A 306 -1.93 18.29 3.50
CA LEU A 306 -1.79 19.47 4.34
C LEU A 306 -0.34 19.65 4.80
N ASP A 307 0.36 18.59 5.18
CA ASP A 307 1.76 18.69 5.61
C ASP A 307 2.71 19.06 4.47
N LEU A 308 2.54 18.49 3.27
CA LEU A 308 3.35 18.82 2.09
C LEU A 308 3.07 20.24 1.56
N THR A 309 1.80 20.64 1.51
CA THR A 309 1.44 22.02 1.13
C THR A 309 1.96 23.02 2.16
N MET A 310 1.89 22.71 3.45
CA MET A 310 2.47 23.53 4.50
C MET A 310 4.00 23.57 4.44
N ALA A 311 4.68 22.46 4.10
CA ALA A 311 6.12 22.44 3.87
C ALA A 311 6.51 23.30 2.66
N PHE A 312 5.78 23.21 1.55
CA PHE A 312 6.00 24.04 0.37
C PHE A 312 5.78 25.53 0.66
N LEU A 313 4.70 25.87 1.38
CA LEU A 313 4.45 27.26 1.81
C LEU A 313 5.55 27.77 2.73
N ARG A 314 6.07 26.96 3.65
CA ARG A 314 7.24 27.33 4.50
C ARG A 314 8.48 27.61 3.66
N ILE A 315 8.74 26.82 2.62
CA ILE A 315 9.87 27.04 1.70
C ILE A 315 9.67 28.34 0.90
N GLN A 316 8.48 28.58 0.35
CA GLN A 316 8.19 29.81 -0.39
C GLN A 316 8.30 31.05 0.50
N LEU A 317 7.74 31.00 1.71
CA LEU A 317 7.86 32.08 2.70
C LEU A 317 9.31 32.32 3.10
N SER A 318 10.10 31.26 3.28
CA SER A 318 11.54 31.36 3.55
C SER A 318 12.28 32.06 2.40
N ILE A 319 12.01 31.70 1.15
CA ILE A 319 12.61 32.33 -0.04
C ILE A 319 12.24 33.82 -0.10
N VAL A 320 10.96 34.16 0.10
CA VAL A 320 10.49 35.56 0.10
C VAL A 320 11.14 36.34 1.25
N TYR A 321 11.21 35.75 2.45
CA TYR A 321 11.85 36.35 3.61
C TYR A 321 13.33 36.63 3.36
N HIS A 322 14.09 35.67 2.82
CA HIS A 322 15.49 35.85 2.48
C HIS A 322 15.71 36.90 1.37
N ARG A 323 14.84 36.94 0.35
CA ARG A 323 14.90 37.98 -0.70
C ARG A 323 14.64 39.37 -0.15
N ARG A 324 13.70 39.52 0.79
CA ARG A 324 13.41 40.81 1.44
C ARG A 324 14.57 41.26 2.34
N ARG A 325 15.14 40.33 3.11
CA ARG A 325 16.30 40.61 3.98
C ARG A 325 17.51 41.12 3.18
N ARG A 326 17.80 40.52 2.02
CA ARG A 326 18.89 40.96 1.13
C ARG A 326 18.71 42.35 0.50
N ARG A 327 17.50 42.92 0.48
CA ARG A 327 17.26 44.28 -0.07
C ARG A 327 17.46 45.39 0.96
N ASN A 328 17.47 45.05 2.25
CA ASN A 328 17.57 46.01 3.34
C ASN A 328 18.99 46.11 3.93
N THR A 329 19.93 45.32 3.41
CA THR A 329 21.37 45.37 3.68
C THR A 329 22.06 45.91 2.44
#